data_AF-A0A117SAQ7-F1
#
_entry.id   AF-A0A117SAQ7-F1
#
_cell.length_a   1.000
_cell.length_b   1.000
_cell.length_c   1.000
_cell.angle_alpha   90.00
_cell.angle_beta   90.00
_cell.angle_gamma   90.00
#
_symmetry.space_group_name_H-M   'P 1'
#
loop_
_entity.id
_entity.type
_entity.pdbx_description
1 polymer ?
#
loop_
_entity_poly.entity_id
_entity_poly.type
_entity_poly.pdbx_seq_one_letter_code
_entity_poly.pdbx_strand_id
1 'polypeptide(L)'
;MTKLKMKHVLLILMLPILIVLVSSCSIAEKKTKIEFGLEVGETYSIQISNSIKSNEELDNTIIKKDEKVLAGFSFIPTSISPEGEIKLKGSINFIEVLKEGPLGQIAYNSELDSADIPLMAKPYYNILNKEFSLKILKDGTVNAVFGMDSIIAHAMDYFEIEEPQLIDYLKESLENQFSNEVLFEQFERMFAVFPTKPVGINDTWTKKVKLSAKTPFIIDNEYRLLERNNGVAIILVNSRIASDKDRIKANPRRYIDQDLVGTQIGKVQIDEITGWIGRAKFEYKIHSTRSNAPTKLNAGEPLLVLSEMEIKYEPFASSKFKEIAFTPDAVLKGDGIGMTLTGMGVVFTSLILLYIIFSNMKRVINFRFNFGKKEKEINAAKLKEIEKEEVMTGEVNAAIAAALFFLSQEMHDTENAVLTIKRASKTYSPWSSKLYGIRQNPR
;
A
#
# COMPACT_ATOMS: atom_id res chain seq x y z
N MET A 1 25.90 57.72 0.68
CA MET A 1 25.19 56.73 -0.18
C MET A 1 25.70 55.27 -0.05
N THR A 2 26.63 54.96 0.86
CA THR A 2 27.27 53.62 0.97
C THR A 2 26.55 52.62 1.90
N LYS A 3 25.85 53.09 2.95
CA LYS A 3 25.14 52.19 3.90
C LYS A 3 23.92 51.46 3.31
N LEU A 4 23.29 51.99 2.25
CA LEU A 4 22.07 51.41 1.68
C LEU A 4 22.36 50.20 0.76
N LYS A 5 23.50 50.19 0.06
CA LYS A 5 23.93 49.06 -0.78
C LYS A 5 24.33 47.84 0.05
N MET A 6 24.95 48.06 1.21
CA MET A 6 25.39 46.97 2.09
C MET A 6 24.21 46.23 2.74
N LYS A 7 23.12 46.94 3.09
CA LYS A 7 21.88 46.32 3.60
C LYS A 7 21.22 45.36 2.60
N HIS A 8 21.22 45.69 1.31
CA HIS A 8 20.60 44.85 0.27
C HIS A 8 21.45 43.62 -0.06
N VAL A 9 22.78 43.75 -0.04
CA VAL A 9 23.69 42.60 -0.21
C VAL A 9 23.61 41.66 1.00
N LEU A 10 23.54 42.20 2.22
CA LEU A 10 23.37 41.41 3.45
C LEU A 10 22.01 40.68 3.46
N LEU A 11 20.94 41.31 2.96
CA LEU A 11 19.61 40.69 2.85
C LEU A 11 19.59 39.54 1.84
N ILE A 12 20.28 39.68 0.70
CA ILE A 12 20.38 38.65 -0.33
C ILE A 12 21.27 37.48 0.12
N LEU A 13 22.28 37.73 0.96
CA LEU A 13 23.14 36.68 1.53
C LEU A 13 22.47 35.93 2.71
N MET A 14 21.60 36.61 3.47
CA MET A 14 20.87 36.02 4.60
C MET A 14 19.66 35.18 4.20
N LEU A 15 19.07 35.44 3.03
CA LEU A 15 17.91 34.69 2.51
C LEU A 15 18.19 33.20 2.27
N PRO A 16 19.31 32.77 1.63
CA PRO A 16 19.65 31.36 1.52
C PRO A 16 20.03 30.74 2.87
N ILE A 17 20.61 31.51 3.80
CA ILE A 17 20.94 31.04 5.16
C ILE A 17 19.65 30.76 5.96
N LEU A 18 18.61 31.58 5.80
CA LEU A 18 17.30 31.34 6.41
C LEU A 18 16.60 30.11 5.81
N ILE A 19 16.72 29.88 4.50
CA ILE A 19 16.17 28.69 3.82
C ILE A 19 16.90 27.40 4.29
N VAL A 20 18.20 27.47 4.51
CA VAL A 20 19.00 26.36 5.08
C VAL A 20 18.65 26.12 6.55
N LEU A 21 18.42 27.17 7.35
CA LEU A 21 17.99 27.06 8.74
C LEU A 21 16.58 26.46 8.90
N VAL A 22 15.63 26.79 8.00
CA VAL A 22 14.29 26.17 8.01
C VAL A 22 14.34 24.70 7.55
N SER A 23 15.29 24.34 6.67
CA SER A 23 15.51 22.95 6.24
C SER A 23 16.21 22.09 7.30
N SER A 24 16.79 22.71 8.34
CA SER A 24 17.55 22.04 9.39
C SER A 24 16.74 21.75 10.66
N CYS A 25 15.46 22.12 10.70
CA CYS A 25 14.55 21.73 11.77
C CYS A 25 14.03 20.31 11.50
N SER A 26 14.94 19.33 11.49
CA SER A 26 14.61 17.92 11.62
C SER A 26 14.16 17.71 13.07
N ILE A 27 12.90 18.02 13.39
CA ILE A 27 12.29 17.55 14.62
C ILE A 27 12.43 16.03 14.56
N ALA A 28 13.30 15.48 15.41
CA ALA A 28 13.49 14.03 15.50
C ALA A 28 12.12 13.41 15.73
N GLU A 29 11.63 12.69 14.73
CA GLU A 29 10.26 12.24 14.72
C GLU A 29 10.03 11.28 15.88
N LYS A 30 9.04 11.59 16.72
CA LYS A 30 8.79 10.85 17.96
C LYS A 30 8.41 9.41 17.63
N LYS A 31 9.31 8.48 17.96
CA LYS A 31 9.02 7.04 17.87
C LYS A 31 8.08 6.64 19.00
N THR A 32 7.01 5.92 18.66
CA THR A 32 6.00 5.45 19.61
C THR A 32 5.83 3.96 19.45
N LYS A 33 5.65 3.26 20.57
CA LYS A 33 5.35 1.82 20.57
C LYS A 33 3.86 1.64 20.22
N ILE A 34 3.57 0.75 19.28
CA ILE A 34 2.20 0.36 18.95
C ILE A 34 2.00 -1.02 19.59
N GLU A 35 1.09 -1.10 20.55
CA GLU A 35 0.80 -2.30 21.34
C GLU A 35 -0.65 -2.23 21.85
N PHE A 36 -1.17 -3.34 22.38
CA PHE A 36 -2.50 -3.36 22.98
C PHE A 36 -2.56 -2.56 24.28
N GLY A 37 -3.44 -1.56 24.27
CA GLY A 37 -3.89 -0.75 25.40
C GLY A 37 -5.37 -0.98 25.69
N LEU A 38 -5.79 -2.24 25.78
CA LEU A 38 -7.19 -2.59 26.00
C LEU A 38 -7.62 -2.35 27.45
N GLU A 39 -8.88 -1.95 27.64
CA GLU A 39 -9.47 -1.67 28.94
C GLU A 39 -10.39 -2.82 29.38
N VAL A 40 -10.28 -3.22 30.65
CA VAL A 40 -11.10 -4.31 31.21
C VAL A 40 -12.56 -3.91 31.23
N GLY A 41 -13.43 -4.79 30.72
CA GLY A 41 -14.88 -4.57 30.65
C GLY A 41 -15.36 -3.81 29.40
N GLU A 42 -14.48 -3.14 28.67
CA GLU A 42 -14.85 -2.51 27.40
C GLU A 42 -15.03 -3.56 26.29
N THR A 43 -15.92 -3.26 25.33
CA THR A 43 -16.20 -4.16 24.21
C THR A 43 -15.45 -3.70 22.97
N TYR A 44 -14.68 -4.62 22.39
CA TYR A 44 -13.95 -4.44 21.14
C TYR A 44 -14.54 -5.37 20.09
N SER A 45 -15.12 -4.81 19.03
CA SER A 45 -15.77 -5.58 17.98
C SER A 45 -15.01 -5.47 16.67
N ILE A 46 -15.09 -6.52 15.86
CA ILE A 46 -14.50 -6.54 14.53
C ILE A 46 -15.28 -7.48 13.61
N GLN A 47 -15.43 -7.05 12.36
CA GLN A 47 -16.01 -7.83 11.30
C GLN A 47 -14.90 -8.34 10.39
N ILE A 48 -14.88 -9.65 10.13
CA ILE A 48 -13.88 -10.30 9.30
C ILE A 48 -14.57 -10.89 8.07
N SER A 49 -14.25 -10.33 6.91
CA SER A 49 -14.71 -10.82 5.60
C SER A 49 -13.57 -11.56 4.92
N ASN A 50 -13.78 -12.82 4.57
CA ASN A 50 -12.90 -13.62 3.73
C ASN A 50 -13.62 -13.89 2.41
N SER A 51 -13.07 -13.39 1.30
CA SER A 51 -13.51 -13.75 -0.05
C SER A 51 -12.39 -14.52 -0.74
N ILE A 52 -12.69 -15.73 -1.21
CA ILE A 52 -11.73 -16.65 -1.79
C ILE A 52 -12.22 -17.04 -3.18
N LYS A 53 -11.37 -16.78 -4.18
CA LYS A 53 -11.54 -17.32 -5.54
C LYS A 53 -10.43 -18.33 -5.78
N SER A 54 -10.78 -19.58 -6.02
CA SER A 54 -9.81 -20.65 -6.27
C SER A 54 -10.16 -21.48 -7.49
N ASN A 55 -9.12 -22.01 -8.13
CA ASN A 55 -9.22 -23.07 -9.13
C ASN A 55 -8.57 -24.33 -8.55
N GLU A 56 -9.37 -25.33 -8.22
CA GLU A 56 -8.93 -26.59 -7.63
C GLU A 56 -9.10 -27.73 -8.62
N GLU A 57 -8.13 -28.64 -8.68
CA GLU A 57 -8.24 -29.87 -9.48
C GLU A 57 -8.74 -31.00 -8.60
N LEU A 58 -9.87 -31.59 -8.97
CA LEU A 58 -10.44 -32.78 -8.36
C LEU A 58 -10.76 -33.77 -9.48
N ASP A 59 -10.25 -35.00 -9.39
CA ASP A 59 -10.49 -36.07 -10.37
C ASP A 59 -10.26 -35.64 -11.84
N ASN A 60 -9.13 -34.97 -12.12
CA ASN A 60 -8.76 -34.39 -13.43
C ASN A 60 -9.75 -33.35 -13.98
N THR A 61 -10.60 -32.78 -13.12
CA THR A 61 -11.53 -31.69 -13.47
C THR A 61 -11.16 -30.44 -12.69
N ILE A 62 -11.13 -29.29 -13.37
CA ILE A 62 -10.91 -28.00 -12.72
C ILE A 62 -12.26 -27.50 -12.19
N ILE A 63 -12.35 -27.35 -10.87
CA ILE A 63 -13.48 -26.77 -10.17
C ILE A 63 -13.11 -25.33 -9.80
N LYS A 64 -13.92 -24.39 -10.29
CA LYS A 64 -13.82 -22.98 -9.89
C LYS A 64 -14.69 -22.78 -8.66
N LYS A 65 -14.14 -22.13 -7.62
CA LYS A 65 -14.86 -21.78 -6.40
C LYS A 65 -14.82 -20.28 -6.19
N ASP A 66 -15.96 -19.74 -5.77
CA ASP A 66 -16.10 -18.37 -5.26
C ASP A 66 -16.80 -18.47 -3.90
N GLU A 67 -16.01 -18.34 -2.84
CA GLU A 67 -16.49 -18.49 -1.46
C GLU A 67 -16.40 -17.14 -0.75
N LYS A 68 -17.43 -16.81 0.01
CA LYS A 68 -17.45 -15.63 0.88
C LYS A 68 -17.91 -16.03 2.27
N VAL A 69 -17.15 -15.62 3.26
CA VAL A 69 -17.50 -15.78 4.68
C VAL A 69 -17.34 -14.44 5.35
N LEU A 70 -18.37 -14.02 6.07
CA LEU A 70 -18.35 -12.85 6.92
C LEU A 70 -18.66 -13.30 8.34
N ALA A 71 -17.88 -12.89 9.31
CA ALA A 71 -18.17 -13.13 10.72
C ALA A 71 -17.89 -11.89 11.55
N GLY A 72 -18.83 -11.53 12.43
CA GLY A 72 -18.67 -10.50 13.44
C GLY A 72 -18.22 -11.10 14.75
N PHE A 73 -17.15 -10.57 15.32
CA PHE A 73 -16.65 -10.94 16.63
C PHE A 73 -16.75 -9.77 17.59
N SER A 74 -17.02 -10.08 18.86
CA SER A 74 -16.88 -9.15 19.97
C SER A 74 -16.01 -9.75 21.06
N PHE A 75 -15.11 -8.93 21.59
CA PHE A 75 -14.14 -9.29 22.63
C PHE A 75 -14.26 -8.34 23.81
N ILE A 76 -14.26 -8.91 25.02
CA ILE A 76 -14.26 -8.16 26.27
C ILE A 76 -13.03 -8.59 27.09
N PRO A 77 -12.08 -7.69 27.37
CA PRO A 77 -10.97 -7.99 28.26
C PRO A 77 -11.50 -8.21 29.67
N THR A 78 -11.18 -9.35 30.27
CA THR A 78 -11.66 -9.75 31.60
C THR A 78 -10.60 -9.52 32.68
N SER A 79 -9.31 -9.59 32.30
CA SER A 79 -8.20 -9.32 33.20
C SER A 79 -6.93 -9.02 32.41
N ILE A 80 -6.05 -8.21 33.00
CA ILE A 80 -4.69 -7.94 32.50
C ILE A 80 -3.71 -8.29 33.62
N SER A 81 -2.78 -9.21 33.36
CA SER A 81 -1.77 -9.62 34.33
C SER A 81 -0.67 -8.56 34.47
N PRO A 82 0.08 -8.54 35.59
CA PRO A 82 1.25 -7.66 35.76
C PRO A 82 2.31 -7.83 34.66
N GLU A 83 2.44 -9.04 34.11
CA GLU A 83 3.35 -9.39 33.01
C GLU A 83 2.83 -8.94 31.63
N GLY A 84 1.60 -8.41 31.56
CA GLY A 84 1.00 -7.90 30.34
C GLY A 84 0.22 -8.94 29.52
N GLU A 85 -0.12 -10.10 30.08
CA GLU A 85 -1.07 -11.02 29.47
C GLU A 85 -2.50 -10.49 29.62
N ILE A 86 -3.23 -10.38 28.52
CA ILE A 86 -4.61 -9.95 28.45
C ILE A 86 -5.48 -11.17 28.18
N LYS A 87 -6.44 -11.43 29.07
CA LYS A 87 -7.47 -12.45 28.86
C LYS A 87 -8.70 -11.79 28.27
N LEU A 88 -9.17 -12.33 27.16
CA LEU A 88 -10.31 -11.85 26.40
C LEU A 88 -11.39 -12.93 26.38
N LYS A 89 -12.63 -12.49 26.59
CA LYS A 89 -13.83 -13.27 26.33
C LYS A 89 -14.36 -12.89 24.96
N GLY A 90 -14.38 -13.83 24.03
CA GLY A 90 -14.84 -13.65 22.66
C GLY A 90 -16.23 -14.25 22.43
N SER A 91 -16.97 -13.70 21.47
CA SER A 91 -18.21 -14.28 20.94
C SER A 91 -18.34 -13.98 19.45
N ILE A 92 -19.03 -14.86 18.72
CA ILE A 92 -19.41 -14.62 17.31
C ILE A 92 -20.84 -14.09 17.30
N ASN A 93 -21.03 -12.84 16.85
CA ASN A 93 -22.32 -12.16 16.93
C ASN A 93 -23.20 -12.43 15.71
N PHE A 94 -22.57 -12.54 14.53
CA PHE A 94 -23.26 -12.83 13.28
C PHE A 94 -22.34 -13.56 12.31
N ILE A 95 -22.92 -14.30 11.38
CA ILE A 95 -22.26 -15.04 10.32
C ILE A 95 -23.05 -14.90 9.01
N GLU A 96 -22.35 -14.57 7.92
CA GLU A 96 -22.82 -14.73 6.54
C GLU A 96 -21.90 -15.72 5.83
N VAL A 97 -22.45 -16.73 5.19
CA VAL A 97 -21.69 -17.73 4.43
C VAL A 97 -22.32 -17.87 3.06
N LEU A 98 -21.48 -17.81 2.03
CA LEU A 98 -21.79 -18.18 0.66
C LEU A 98 -20.69 -19.12 0.18
N LYS A 99 -21.00 -20.41 0.03
CA LYS A 99 -20.06 -21.44 -0.40
C LYS A 99 -20.72 -22.44 -1.33
N GLU A 100 -19.96 -22.95 -2.28
CA GLU A 100 -20.36 -24.07 -3.12
C GLU A 100 -19.60 -25.33 -2.68
N GLY A 101 -20.34 -26.36 -2.26
CA GLY A 101 -19.79 -27.65 -1.84
C GLY A 101 -20.24 -28.79 -2.77
N PRO A 102 -19.61 -29.97 -2.67
CA PRO A 102 -20.00 -31.16 -3.43
C PRO A 102 -21.46 -31.59 -3.18
N LEU A 103 -22.00 -31.26 -2.01
CA LEU A 103 -23.37 -31.58 -1.58
C LEU A 103 -24.37 -30.44 -1.82
N GLY A 104 -23.97 -29.36 -2.50
CA GLY A 104 -24.82 -28.20 -2.80
C GLY A 104 -24.25 -26.88 -2.29
N GLN A 105 -25.00 -25.79 -2.50
CA GLN A 105 -24.63 -24.45 -2.06
C GLN A 105 -25.08 -24.23 -0.59
N ILE A 106 -24.18 -23.67 0.22
CA ILE A 106 -24.50 -23.09 1.53
C ILE A 106 -24.59 -21.59 1.35
N ALA A 107 -25.79 -21.05 1.43
CA ALA A 107 -26.07 -19.61 1.48
C ALA A 107 -26.87 -19.32 2.76
N TYR A 108 -26.29 -18.55 3.67
CA TYR A 108 -26.88 -18.28 4.98
C TYR A 108 -26.47 -16.91 5.49
N ASN A 109 -27.43 -16.16 6.04
CA ASN A 109 -27.17 -14.92 6.75
C ASN A 109 -27.94 -14.90 8.08
N SER A 110 -27.20 -14.98 9.18
CA SER A 110 -27.79 -15.06 10.52
C SER A 110 -28.60 -13.83 10.95
N GLU A 111 -28.41 -12.68 10.30
CA GLU A 111 -29.18 -11.46 10.60
C GLU A 111 -30.54 -11.44 9.88
N LEU A 112 -30.69 -12.20 8.79
CA LEU A 112 -31.90 -12.23 7.97
C LEU A 112 -32.77 -13.47 8.26
N ASP A 113 -32.13 -14.61 8.53
CA ASP A 113 -32.78 -15.91 8.59
C ASP A 113 -33.15 -16.27 10.05
N SER A 114 -34.36 -15.89 10.51
CA SER A 114 -34.77 -16.05 11.93
C SER A 114 -35.90 -17.06 12.20
N ALA A 115 -36.61 -17.55 11.17
CA ALA A 115 -37.73 -18.50 11.35
C ALA A 115 -37.47 -19.90 10.78
N ASP A 116 -36.87 -20.01 9.58
CA ASP A 116 -36.63 -21.27 8.88
C ASP A 116 -35.16 -21.39 8.44
N ILE A 117 -34.27 -21.64 9.40
CA ILE A 117 -32.84 -21.79 9.12
C ILE A 117 -32.61 -23.05 8.27
N PRO A 118 -32.01 -22.95 7.07
CA PRO A 118 -31.71 -24.10 6.24
C PRO A 118 -30.92 -25.16 7.01
N LEU A 119 -31.19 -26.44 6.74
CA LEU A 119 -30.54 -27.54 7.47
C LEU A 119 -29.01 -27.41 7.46
N MET A 120 -28.43 -27.06 6.30
CA MET A 120 -26.99 -26.85 6.12
C MET A 120 -26.41 -25.66 6.92
N ALA A 121 -27.26 -24.76 7.41
CA ALA A 121 -26.89 -23.54 8.11
C ALA A 121 -27.05 -23.63 9.64
N LYS A 122 -27.85 -24.58 10.15
CA LYS A 122 -28.11 -24.70 11.61
C LYS A 122 -26.82 -24.81 12.45
N PRO A 123 -25.77 -25.55 12.05
CA PRO A 123 -24.54 -25.58 12.85
C PRO A 123 -23.89 -24.19 13.01
N TYR A 124 -23.94 -23.33 11.99
CA TYR A 124 -23.45 -21.95 12.08
C TYR A 124 -24.31 -21.08 13.01
N TYR A 125 -25.63 -21.29 13.01
CA TYR A 125 -26.52 -20.61 13.96
C TYR A 125 -26.20 -21.01 15.41
N ASN A 126 -25.97 -22.30 15.65
CA ASN A 126 -25.81 -22.84 17.01
C ASN A 126 -24.54 -22.35 17.74
N ILE A 127 -23.53 -21.88 17.00
CA ILE A 127 -22.30 -21.32 17.57
C ILE A 127 -22.42 -19.82 17.91
N LEU A 128 -23.46 -19.14 17.43
CA LEU A 128 -23.65 -17.70 17.66
C LEU A 128 -23.82 -17.40 19.16
N ASN A 129 -23.24 -16.29 19.57
CA ASN A 129 -23.28 -15.76 20.94
C ASN A 129 -22.77 -16.74 22.03
N LYS A 130 -22.13 -17.84 21.63
CA LYS A 130 -21.38 -18.72 22.54
C LYS A 130 -20.03 -18.10 22.84
N GLU A 131 -19.57 -18.32 24.05
CA GLU A 131 -18.42 -17.62 24.61
C GLU A 131 -17.18 -18.49 24.51
N PHE A 132 -16.13 -17.97 23.87
CA PHE A 132 -14.81 -18.60 23.81
C PHE A 132 -13.79 -17.69 24.49
N SER A 133 -12.61 -18.23 24.79
CA SER A 133 -11.54 -17.49 25.48
C SER A 133 -10.32 -17.33 24.59
N LEU A 134 -9.70 -16.16 24.66
CA LEU A 134 -8.47 -15.81 23.96
C LEU A 134 -7.47 -15.23 24.97
N LYS A 135 -6.20 -15.63 24.87
CA LYS A 135 -5.09 -15.06 25.66
C LYS A 135 -4.08 -14.43 24.71
N ILE A 136 -3.76 -13.16 24.94
CA ILE A 136 -2.80 -12.41 24.14
C ILE A 136 -1.82 -11.65 25.02
N LEU A 137 -0.67 -11.26 24.47
CA LEU A 137 0.24 -10.30 25.07
C LEU A 137 0.05 -8.91 24.47
N LYS A 138 0.56 -7.88 25.16
CA LYS A 138 0.50 -6.49 24.66
C LYS A 138 1.11 -6.31 23.28
N ASP A 139 2.14 -7.09 22.93
CA ASP A 139 2.80 -7.02 21.62
C ASP A 139 2.06 -7.75 20.50
N GLY A 140 0.85 -8.24 20.77
CA GLY A 140 0.01 -8.94 19.82
C GLY A 140 0.25 -10.43 19.70
N THR A 141 1.19 -11.01 20.44
CA THR A 141 1.39 -12.45 20.46
C THR A 141 0.14 -13.14 21.01
N VAL A 142 -0.37 -14.14 20.29
CA VAL A 142 -1.47 -14.98 20.75
C VAL A 142 -0.90 -16.18 21.50
N ASN A 143 -1.25 -16.31 22.78
CA ASN A 143 -0.81 -17.44 23.59
C ASN A 143 -1.73 -18.65 23.40
N ALA A 144 -3.05 -18.43 23.31
CA ALA A 144 -4.01 -19.52 23.10
C ALA A 144 -5.43 -19.04 22.79
N VAL A 145 -6.20 -19.93 22.14
CA VAL A 145 -7.66 -19.87 21.99
C VAL A 145 -8.26 -21.13 22.59
N PHE A 146 -9.36 -21.00 23.33
CA PHE A 146 -10.03 -22.11 24.00
C PHE A 146 -11.55 -22.03 23.88
N GLY A 147 -12.20 -23.20 23.95
CA GLY A 147 -13.66 -23.34 24.06
C GLY A 147 -14.37 -23.59 22.74
N MET A 148 -13.80 -23.19 21.60
CA MET A 148 -14.52 -23.25 20.34
C MET A 148 -14.70 -24.68 19.80
N ASP A 149 -13.71 -25.56 19.96
CA ASP A 149 -13.88 -26.97 19.58
C ASP A 149 -15.04 -27.64 20.34
N SER A 150 -15.22 -27.28 21.62
CA SER A 150 -16.34 -27.78 22.43
C SER A 150 -17.67 -27.15 21.98
N ILE A 151 -17.68 -25.86 21.65
CA ILE A 151 -18.86 -25.18 21.09
C ILE A 151 -19.29 -25.85 19.78
N ILE A 152 -18.34 -26.16 18.89
CA ILE A 152 -18.60 -26.85 17.62
C ILE A 152 -19.16 -28.25 17.87
N ALA A 153 -18.58 -29.01 18.81
CA ALA A 153 -19.11 -30.33 19.17
C ALA A 153 -20.58 -30.25 19.62
N HIS A 154 -20.90 -29.35 20.56
CA HIS A 154 -22.28 -29.16 21.03
C HIS A 154 -23.22 -28.57 19.98
N ALA A 155 -22.71 -27.82 19.00
CA ALA A 155 -23.51 -27.30 17.91
C ALA A 155 -24.09 -28.42 17.03
N MET A 156 -23.47 -29.60 17.03
CA MET A 156 -23.93 -30.79 16.32
C MET A 156 -24.93 -31.63 17.13
N ASP A 157 -25.02 -31.48 18.45
CA ASP A 157 -25.87 -32.32 19.32
C ASP A 157 -27.38 -32.11 19.10
N TYR A 158 -27.78 -30.91 18.70
CA TYR A 158 -29.19 -30.54 18.44
C TYR A 158 -29.62 -30.80 16.99
N PHE A 159 -28.83 -31.59 16.26
CA PHE A 159 -28.97 -31.78 14.83
C PHE A 159 -29.53 -33.18 14.55
N GLU A 160 -30.84 -33.26 14.30
CA GLU A 160 -31.59 -34.49 13.99
C GLU A 160 -31.28 -35.00 12.56
N ILE A 161 -30.01 -35.20 12.23
CA ILE A 161 -29.58 -35.84 10.98
C ILE A 161 -29.07 -37.23 11.29
N GLU A 162 -29.63 -38.24 10.61
CA GLU A 162 -29.19 -39.64 10.73
C GLU A 162 -28.16 -40.04 9.66
N GLU A 163 -27.74 -39.10 8.80
CA GLU A 163 -26.81 -39.32 7.70
C GLU A 163 -25.36 -38.97 8.09
N PRO A 164 -24.47 -39.97 8.33
CA PRO A 164 -23.14 -39.71 8.92
C PRO A 164 -22.22 -38.85 8.03
N GLN A 165 -22.28 -39.04 6.71
CA GLN A 165 -21.44 -38.29 5.76
C GLN A 165 -21.73 -36.79 5.79
N LEU A 166 -23.00 -36.42 5.95
CA LEU A 166 -23.42 -35.02 6.02
C LEU A 166 -22.99 -34.39 7.36
N ILE A 167 -23.12 -35.14 8.46
CA ILE A 167 -22.64 -34.70 9.78
C ILE A 167 -21.14 -34.40 9.73
N ASP A 168 -20.35 -35.33 9.19
CA ASP A 168 -18.90 -35.18 9.08
C ASP A 168 -18.53 -33.96 8.24
N TYR A 169 -19.18 -33.76 7.08
CA TYR A 169 -18.95 -32.61 6.22
C TYR A 169 -19.25 -31.27 6.92
N LEU A 170 -20.40 -31.17 7.61
CA LEU A 170 -20.80 -29.93 8.29
C LEU A 170 -19.89 -29.62 9.48
N LYS A 171 -19.52 -30.65 10.24
CA LYS A 171 -18.57 -30.53 11.34
C LYS A 171 -17.21 -30.08 10.83
N GLU A 172 -16.66 -30.72 9.82
CA GLU A 172 -15.39 -30.34 9.20
C GLU A 172 -15.44 -28.90 8.66
N SER A 173 -16.55 -28.51 8.04
CA SER A 173 -16.76 -27.15 7.54
C SER A 173 -16.68 -26.09 8.64
N LEU A 174 -17.25 -26.37 9.82
CA LEU A 174 -17.13 -25.52 11.00
C LEU A 174 -15.72 -25.53 11.58
N GLU A 175 -15.12 -26.70 11.77
CA GLU A 175 -13.77 -26.85 12.33
C GLU A 175 -12.73 -26.11 11.48
N ASN A 176 -12.85 -26.18 10.15
CA ASN A 176 -11.98 -25.49 9.20
C ASN A 176 -12.11 -23.96 9.22
N GLN A 177 -13.10 -23.40 9.91
CA GLN A 177 -13.34 -21.95 9.98
C GLN A 177 -13.20 -21.39 11.39
N PHE A 178 -13.67 -22.14 12.39
CA PHE A 178 -13.84 -21.63 13.74
C PHE A 178 -13.16 -22.50 14.80
N SER A 179 -12.50 -23.62 14.49
CA SER A 179 -11.79 -24.39 15.53
C SER A 179 -10.78 -23.52 16.31
N ASN A 180 -10.39 -23.97 17.50
CA ASN A 180 -9.40 -23.28 18.32
C ASN A 180 -8.09 -23.03 17.56
N GLU A 181 -7.62 -24.01 16.78
CA GLU A 181 -6.39 -23.90 15.97
C GLU A 181 -6.55 -22.84 14.86
N VAL A 182 -7.68 -22.86 14.15
CA VAL A 182 -7.95 -21.89 13.06
C VAL A 182 -8.10 -20.47 13.60
N LEU A 183 -8.84 -20.28 14.69
CA LEU A 183 -8.98 -18.97 15.33
C LEU A 183 -7.66 -18.46 15.92
N PHE A 184 -6.86 -19.34 16.53
CA PHE A 184 -5.52 -18.99 16.99
C PHE A 184 -4.68 -18.43 15.84
N GLU A 185 -4.62 -19.16 14.72
CA GLU A 185 -3.87 -18.76 13.53
C GLU A 185 -4.41 -17.48 12.88
N GLN A 186 -5.73 -17.31 12.88
CA GLN A 186 -6.39 -16.11 12.39
C GLN A 186 -5.99 -14.87 13.20
N PHE A 187 -6.06 -14.95 14.53
CA PHE A 187 -5.71 -13.83 15.40
C PHE A 187 -4.18 -13.60 15.45
N GLU A 188 -3.36 -14.65 15.43
CA GLU A 188 -1.91 -14.51 15.37
C GLU A 188 -1.48 -13.77 14.09
N ARG A 189 -2.09 -14.12 12.94
CA ARG A 189 -1.87 -13.40 11.68
C ARG A 189 -2.36 -11.95 11.76
N MET A 190 -3.55 -11.74 12.30
CA MET A 190 -4.15 -10.40 12.42
C MET A 190 -3.29 -9.47 13.29
N PHE A 191 -2.75 -9.97 14.40
CA PHE A 191 -1.95 -9.21 15.35
C PHE A 191 -0.45 -9.24 15.05
N ALA A 192 -0.01 -9.93 13.99
CA ALA A 192 1.39 -9.96 13.58
C ALA A 192 1.95 -8.59 13.17
N VAL A 193 1.08 -7.60 12.96
CA VAL A 193 1.44 -6.24 12.55
C VAL A 193 2.19 -5.46 13.63
N PHE A 194 2.06 -5.78 14.92
CA PHE A 194 2.68 -4.98 15.97
C PHE A 194 4.22 -5.04 15.94
N PRO A 195 4.90 -3.88 16.05
CA PRO A 195 6.35 -3.82 16.10
C PRO A 195 6.89 -4.21 17.49
N THR A 196 8.05 -4.84 17.53
CA THR A 196 8.73 -5.20 18.79
C THR A 196 9.39 -4.00 19.50
N LYS A 197 9.58 -2.89 18.78
CA LYS A 197 10.23 -1.66 19.26
C LYS A 197 9.39 -0.44 18.87
N PRO A 198 9.57 0.71 19.55
CA PRO A 198 8.96 1.97 19.10
C PRO A 198 9.37 2.32 17.66
N VAL A 199 8.40 2.74 16.85
CA VAL A 199 8.59 3.08 15.43
C VAL A 199 8.16 4.51 15.14
N GLY A 200 8.83 5.18 14.21
CA GLY A 200 8.49 6.46 13.59
C GLY A 200 7.95 6.26 12.17
N ILE A 201 7.41 7.29 11.52
CA ILE A 201 6.95 7.20 10.13
C ILE A 201 8.14 6.78 9.25
N ASN A 202 7.86 5.93 8.27
CA ASN A 202 8.79 5.25 7.38
C ASN A 202 9.70 4.19 7.99
N ASP A 203 9.69 3.99 9.31
CA ASP A 203 10.36 2.83 9.91
C ASP A 203 9.71 1.53 9.41
N THR A 204 10.54 0.50 9.26
CA THR A 204 10.14 -0.84 8.83
C THR A 204 10.51 -1.89 9.86
N TRP A 205 9.73 -2.97 9.90
CA TRP A 205 10.02 -4.14 10.72
C TRP A 205 9.49 -5.39 10.04
N THR A 206 9.95 -6.55 10.49
CA THR A 206 9.56 -7.84 9.92
C THR A 206 9.04 -8.78 11.00
N LYS A 207 8.07 -9.63 10.64
CA LYS A 207 7.58 -10.72 11.51
C LYS A 207 7.28 -11.95 10.67
N LYS A 208 7.82 -13.09 11.09
CA LYS A 208 7.55 -14.38 10.49
C LYS A 208 6.36 -15.02 11.23
N VAL A 209 5.33 -15.40 10.49
CA VAL A 209 4.17 -16.14 11.01
C VAL A 209 4.16 -17.53 10.40
N LYS A 210 3.90 -18.55 11.23
CA LYS A 210 3.74 -19.93 10.77
C LYS A 210 2.30 -20.35 10.99
N LEU A 211 1.68 -20.87 9.93
CA LEU A 211 0.31 -21.39 9.92
C LEU A 211 0.36 -22.90 9.67
N SER A 212 -0.68 -23.62 10.12
CA SER A 212 -0.74 -25.07 10.16
C SER A 212 -2.08 -25.65 9.78
N ALA A 213 -3.16 -25.01 10.23
CA ALA A 213 -4.41 -25.71 10.52
C ALA A 213 -4.94 -26.45 9.28
N LYS A 214 -4.91 -25.74 8.14
CA LYS A 214 -5.33 -26.24 6.83
C LYS A 214 -4.13 -26.61 5.96
N THR A 215 -3.24 -25.65 5.74
CA THR A 215 -2.04 -25.82 4.92
C THR A 215 -0.85 -25.18 5.63
N PRO A 216 0.26 -25.91 5.82
CA PRO A 216 1.44 -25.38 6.48
C PRO A 216 2.09 -24.27 5.64
N PHE A 217 1.97 -23.03 6.11
CA PHE A 217 2.56 -21.86 5.46
C PHE A 217 3.51 -21.14 6.39
N ILE A 218 4.55 -20.56 5.81
CA ILE A 218 5.39 -19.54 6.42
C ILE A 218 5.11 -18.23 5.68
N ILE A 219 4.71 -17.21 6.42
CA ILE A 219 4.49 -15.86 5.92
C ILE A 219 5.59 -14.97 6.48
N ASP A 220 6.50 -14.54 5.60
CA ASP A 220 7.51 -13.54 5.90
C ASP A 220 6.94 -12.15 5.66
N ASN A 221 6.46 -11.48 6.72
CA ASN A 221 5.86 -10.16 6.62
C ASN A 221 6.92 -9.06 6.76
N GLU A 222 6.82 -8.06 5.90
CA GLU A 222 7.50 -6.77 5.99
C GLU A 222 6.45 -5.67 6.17
N TYR A 223 6.62 -4.90 7.22
CA TYR A 223 5.74 -3.81 7.60
C TYR A 223 6.45 -2.48 7.48
N ARG A 224 5.69 -1.43 7.14
CA ARG A 224 6.16 -0.05 7.15
C ARG A 224 5.11 0.86 7.74
N LEU A 225 5.48 1.69 8.70
CA LEU A 225 4.60 2.76 9.17
C LEU A 225 4.55 3.85 8.09
N LEU A 226 3.39 4.04 7.45
CA LEU A 226 3.22 5.00 6.38
C LEU A 226 2.87 6.40 6.90
N GLU A 227 1.95 6.46 7.85
CA GLU A 227 1.39 7.73 8.35
C GLU A 227 0.85 7.55 9.77
N ARG A 228 0.85 8.64 10.53
CA ARG A 228 0.08 8.79 11.77
C ARG A 228 -0.83 9.99 11.65
N ASN A 229 -2.12 9.79 11.87
CA ASN A 229 -3.11 10.86 11.76
C ASN A 229 -4.22 10.67 12.78
N ASN A 230 -4.49 11.69 13.61
CA ASN A 230 -5.57 11.69 14.61
C ASN A 230 -5.56 10.48 15.58
N GLY A 231 -4.38 10.00 15.95
CA GLY A 231 -4.22 8.82 16.81
C GLY A 231 -4.52 7.50 16.10
N VAL A 232 -4.50 7.48 14.77
CA VAL A 232 -4.57 6.27 13.94
C VAL A 232 -3.24 6.10 13.20
N ALA A 233 -2.62 4.94 13.36
CA ALA A 233 -1.44 4.52 12.62
C ALA A 233 -1.85 3.77 11.35
N ILE A 234 -1.27 4.15 10.20
CA ILE A 234 -1.46 3.49 8.92
C ILE A 234 -0.20 2.69 8.58
N ILE A 235 -0.33 1.37 8.49
CA ILE A 235 0.78 0.45 8.26
C ILE A 235 0.58 -0.26 6.93
N LEU A 236 1.60 -0.22 6.07
CA LEU A 236 1.65 -1.01 4.84
C LEU A 236 2.25 -2.38 5.13
N VAL A 237 1.73 -3.39 4.46
CA VAL A 237 2.15 -4.79 4.60
C VAL A 237 2.53 -5.33 3.24
N ASN A 238 3.73 -5.91 3.14
CA ASN A 238 4.16 -6.70 1.99
C ASN A 238 4.76 -8.00 2.52
N SER A 239 4.28 -9.14 2.05
CA SER A 239 4.73 -10.43 2.56
C SER A 239 5.00 -11.42 1.45
N ARG A 240 5.95 -12.31 1.70
CA ARG A 240 6.18 -13.52 0.90
C ARG A 240 5.61 -14.71 1.63
N ILE A 241 4.97 -15.60 0.89
CA ILE A 241 4.34 -16.82 1.40
C ILE A 241 5.06 -18.00 0.77
N ALA A 242 5.43 -18.97 1.60
CA ALA A 242 6.00 -20.23 1.15
C ALA A 242 5.47 -21.38 2.00
N SER A 243 5.41 -22.57 1.44
CA SER A 243 5.01 -23.77 2.19
C SER A 243 6.05 -24.13 3.26
N ASP A 244 5.59 -24.55 4.44
CA ASP A 244 6.47 -25.09 5.49
C ASP A 244 6.86 -26.53 5.15
N LYS A 245 7.92 -26.66 4.34
CA LYS A 245 8.38 -27.96 3.81
C LYS A 245 8.76 -28.95 4.90
N ASP A 246 9.25 -28.50 6.04
CA ASP A 246 9.63 -29.37 7.15
C ASP A 246 8.40 -29.99 7.81
N ARG A 247 7.36 -29.18 8.02
CA ARG A 247 6.10 -29.65 8.60
C ARG A 247 5.30 -30.56 7.66
N ILE A 248 5.35 -30.27 6.36
CA ILE A 248 4.75 -31.12 5.33
C ILE A 248 5.41 -32.50 5.32
N LYS A 249 6.75 -32.55 5.37
CA LYS A 249 7.51 -33.81 5.45
C LYS A 249 7.22 -34.60 6.74
N ALA A 250 6.95 -33.92 7.85
CA ALA A 250 6.62 -34.58 9.11
C ALA A 250 5.26 -35.30 9.06
N ASN A 251 4.27 -34.75 8.33
CA ASN A 251 2.92 -35.32 8.20
C ASN A 251 2.50 -35.48 6.73
N PRO A 252 3.18 -36.35 5.94
CA PRO A 252 3.00 -36.43 4.50
C PRO A 252 1.61 -36.92 4.07
N ARG A 253 0.90 -37.68 4.93
CA ARG A 253 -0.48 -38.11 4.67
C ARG A 253 -1.52 -37.00 4.83
N ARG A 254 -1.23 -35.96 5.63
CA ARG A 254 -2.16 -34.84 5.89
C ARG A 254 -1.97 -33.71 4.88
N TYR A 255 -0.74 -33.50 4.41
CA TYR A 255 -0.38 -32.40 3.51
C TYR A 255 0.18 -32.92 2.19
N ILE A 256 -0.52 -33.88 1.60
CA ILE A 256 -0.11 -34.51 0.35
C ILE A 256 0.08 -33.40 -0.69
N ASP A 257 1.27 -33.36 -1.29
CA ASP A 257 1.49 -32.68 -2.56
C ASP A 257 1.41 -31.15 -2.58
N GLN A 258 1.45 -30.49 -1.42
CA GLN A 258 1.38 -29.04 -1.29
C GLN A 258 2.77 -28.38 -1.36
N ASP A 259 3.18 -27.89 -2.54
CA ASP A 259 4.25 -26.88 -2.64
C ASP A 259 3.66 -25.63 -3.28
N LEU A 260 3.33 -24.68 -2.42
CA LEU A 260 2.66 -23.43 -2.72
C LEU A 260 3.58 -22.26 -2.36
N VAL A 261 3.54 -21.23 -3.20
CA VAL A 261 4.21 -19.95 -2.98
C VAL A 261 3.24 -18.81 -3.28
N GLY A 262 3.49 -17.65 -2.70
CA GLY A 262 2.59 -16.53 -2.89
C GLY A 262 3.10 -15.21 -2.36
N THR A 263 2.24 -14.21 -2.47
CA THR A 263 2.48 -12.87 -1.96
C THR A 263 1.23 -12.37 -1.25
N GLN A 264 1.45 -11.49 -0.28
CA GLN A 264 0.41 -10.74 0.42
C GLN A 264 0.76 -9.26 0.31
N ILE A 265 -0.21 -8.43 -0.06
CA ILE A 265 -0.13 -6.99 0.13
C ILE A 265 -1.26 -6.55 1.03
N GLY A 266 -1.06 -5.50 1.82
CA GLY A 266 -2.12 -5.02 2.69
C GLY A 266 -1.88 -3.63 3.24
N LYS A 267 -2.94 -3.10 3.84
CA LYS A 267 -2.96 -1.84 4.56
C LYS A 267 -3.77 -2.01 5.83
N VAL A 268 -3.21 -1.61 6.96
CA VAL A 268 -3.79 -1.73 8.30
C VAL A 268 -3.92 -0.34 8.91
N GLN A 269 -5.05 -0.06 9.56
CA GLN A 269 -5.35 1.12 10.35
C GLN A 269 -5.54 0.68 11.81
N ILE A 270 -4.67 1.16 12.69
CA ILE A 270 -4.66 0.81 14.11
C ILE A 270 -4.94 2.06 14.93
N ASP A 271 -5.87 1.97 15.89
CA ASP A 271 -6.04 3.01 16.90
C ASP A 271 -4.84 2.97 17.86
N GLU A 272 -4.08 4.06 17.96
CA GLU A 272 -2.82 4.11 18.71
C GLU A 272 -3.02 4.12 20.24
N ILE A 273 -4.23 4.39 20.73
CA ILE A 273 -4.53 4.39 22.17
C ILE A 273 -4.79 2.97 22.64
N THR A 274 -5.67 2.27 21.93
CA THR A 274 -6.14 0.93 22.28
C THR A 274 -5.27 -0.17 21.67
N GLY A 275 -4.55 0.12 20.60
CA GLY A 275 -3.91 -0.87 19.74
C GLY A 275 -4.90 -1.68 18.90
N TRP A 276 -6.21 -1.40 18.97
CA TRP A 276 -7.20 -2.18 18.24
C TRP A 276 -7.12 -1.91 16.73
N ILE A 277 -7.18 -2.98 15.94
CA ILE A 277 -7.23 -2.87 14.48
C ILE A 277 -8.66 -2.47 14.11
N GLY A 278 -8.83 -1.24 13.65
CA GLY A 278 -10.13 -0.77 13.16
C GLY A 278 -10.40 -1.26 11.76
N ARG A 279 -9.47 -0.99 10.84
CA ARG A 279 -9.59 -1.39 9.43
C ARG A 279 -8.35 -2.08 8.93
N ALA A 280 -8.51 -3.17 8.20
CA ALA A 280 -7.42 -3.72 7.42
C ALA A 280 -7.92 -4.41 6.17
N LYS A 281 -7.15 -4.30 5.10
CA LYS A 281 -7.41 -5.03 3.86
C LYS A 281 -6.13 -5.74 3.45
N PHE A 282 -6.24 -7.03 3.16
CA PHE A 282 -5.16 -7.88 2.67
C PHE A 282 -5.60 -8.57 1.39
N GLU A 283 -4.73 -8.55 0.38
CA GLU A 283 -4.90 -9.28 -0.87
C GLU A 283 -3.78 -10.31 -0.98
N TYR A 284 -4.17 -11.57 -1.16
CA TYR A 284 -3.28 -12.71 -1.28
C TYR A 284 -3.32 -13.24 -2.70
N LYS A 285 -2.16 -13.63 -3.21
CA LYS A 285 -2.02 -14.40 -4.44
C LYS A 285 -1.13 -15.59 -4.16
N ILE A 286 -1.70 -16.79 -4.18
CA ILE A 286 -1.00 -18.04 -3.90
C ILE A 286 -1.15 -18.96 -5.11
N HIS A 287 -0.06 -19.61 -5.53
CA HIS A 287 -0.02 -20.54 -6.65
C HIS A 287 0.82 -21.78 -6.32
N SER A 288 0.54 -22.91 -6.97
CA SER A 288 1.39 -24.10 -6.89
C SER A 288 2.67 -23.94 -7.69
N THR A 289 3.77 -24.47 -7.15
CA THR A 289 5.05 -24.58 -7.86
C THR A 289 5.17 -25.86 -8.68
N ARG A 290 4.14 -26.72 -8.70
CA ARG A 290 4.16 -27.96 -9.49
C ARG A 290 4.28 -27.66 -10.99
N SER A 291 5.25 -28.31 -11.62
CA SER A 291 5.49 -28.28 -13.08
C SER A 291 4.57 -29.20 -13.90
N ASN A 292 3.76 -30.04 -13.26
CA ASN A 292 2.84 -30.92 -13.99
C ASN A 292 1.62 -30.10 -14.40
N ALA A 293 1.66 -29.57 -15.63
CA ALA A 293 0.49 -28.99 -16.27
C ALA A 293 -0.61 -30.07 -16.35
N PRO A 294 -1.85 -29.76 -15.93
CA PRO A 294 -3.03 -30.55 -16.24
C PRO A 294 -3.02 -31.00 -17.69
N THR A 295 -3.41 -32.24 -17.92
CA THR A 295 -3.52 -32.85 -19.26
C THR A 295 -4.51 -32.10 -20.17
N LYS A 296 -5.25 -31.11 -19.64
CA LYS A 296 -6.26 -30.29 -20.32
C LYS A 296 -6.28 -28.82 -19.85
N LEU A 297 -5.16 -28.13 -19.77
CA LEU A 297 -5.18 -26.66 -19.71
C LEU A 297 -5.40 -26.08 -21.12
N ASN A 298 -6.38 -25.21 -21.29
CA ASN A 298 -6.42 -24.37 -22.47
C ASN A 298 -5.26 -23.37 -22.43
N ALA A 299 -4.66 -23.06 -23.58
CA ALA A 299 -3.60 -22.07 -23.67
C ALA A 299 -4.09 -20.72 -23.12
N GLY A 300 -3.54 -20.27 -21.99
CA GLY A 300 -3.89 -19.01 -21.31
C GLY A 300 -4.48 -19.17 -19.90
N GLU A 301 -4.78 -20.40 -19.46
CA GLU A 301 -5.22 -20.68 -18.09
C GLU A 301 -3.99 -20.92 -17.17
N PRO A 302 -3.95 -20.37 -15.94
CA PRO A 302 -2.78 -20.46 -15.06
C PRO A 302 -2.59 -21.87 -14.44
N LEU A 303 -1.32 -22.20 -14.16
CA LEU A 303 -0.87 -23.39 -13.44
C LEU A 303 -1.63 -23.59 -12.11
N LEU A 304 -1.84 -24.85 -11.74
CA LEU A 304 -2.75 -25.34 -10.68
C LEU A 304 -2.68 -24.60 -9.33
N VAL A 305 -3.86 -24.48 -8.69
CA VAL A 305 -4.17 -23.81 -7.41
C VAL A 305 -3.75 -22.35 -7.36
N LEU A 306 -4.26 -21.53 -8.29
CA LEU A 306 -4.31 -20.08 -8.06
C LEU A 306 -5.45 -19.80 -7.08
N SER A 307 -5.12 -19.31 -5.91
CA SER A 307 -6.09 -18.72 -4.97
C SER A 307 -5.82 -17.24 -4.83
N GLU A 308 -6.86 -16.45 -5.11
CA GLU A 308 -6.92 -15.05 -4.73
C GLU A 308 -7.81 -14.96 -3.50
N MET A 309 -7.27 -14.40 -2.42
CA MET A 309 -8.03 -14.19 -1.19
C MET A 309 -7.99 -12.71 -0.84
N GLU A 310 -9.15 -12.15 -0.53
CA GLU A 310 -9.28 -10.83 0.06
C GLU A 310 -9.78 -10.99 1.49
N ILE A 311 -8.99 -10.52 2.45
CA ILE A 311 -9.40 -10.44 3.85
C ILE A 311 -9.61 -8.98 4.21
N LYS A 312 -10.83 -8.65 4.65
CA LYS A 312 -11.16 -7.34 5.19
C LYS A 312 -11.51 -7.44 6.67
N TYR A 313 -10.93 -6.55 7.44
CA TYR A 313 -11.25 -6.30 8.83
C TYR A 313 -11.90 -4.93 8.89
N GLU A 314 -13.11 -4.84 9.42
CA GLU A 314 -13.86 -3.59 9.52
C GLU A 314 -14.42 -3.41 10.94
N PRO A 315 -14.56 -2.16 11.42
CA PRO A 315 -15.23 -1.89 12.67
C PRO A 315 -16.69 -2.33 12.54
N PHE A 316 -17.23 -2.93 13.60
CA PHE A 316 -18.68 -3.11 13.67
C PHE A 316 -19.34 -1.73 13.72
N ALA A 317 -20.53 -1.54 13.14
CA ALA A 317 -21.18 -0.23 13.03
C ALA A 317 -21.38 0.50 14.37
N SER A 318 -21.33 -0.23 15.50
CA SER A 318 -21.41 0.31 16.87
C SER A 318 -20.05 0.49 17.57
N SER A 319 -18.92 0.25 16.91
CA SER A 319 -17.60 0.29 17.55
C SER A 319 -17.02 1.71 17.64
N LYS A 320 -16.32 2.02 18.74
CA LYS A 320 -15.69 3.32 19.05
C LYS A 320 -14.44 3.62 18.18
N PHE A 321 -14.32 3.04 16.98
CA PHE A 321 -13.14 3.30 16.16
C PHE A 321 -13.14 4.76 15.69
N LYS A 322 -12.02 5.47 15.90
CA LYS A 322 -11.85 6.83 15.38
C LYS A 322 -11.75 6.78 13.87
N GLU A 323 -12.82 7.15 13.17
CA GLU A 323 -12.76 7.26 11.72
C GLU A 323 -11.70 8.30 11.31
N ILE A 324 -10.99 8.00 10.22
CA ILE A 324 -10.19 8.99 9.50
C ILE A 324 -11.18 9.94 8.81
N ALA A 325 -11.72 10.87 9.57
CA ALA A 325 -12.56 11.94 9.07
C ALA A 325 -11.70 13.20 8.95
N PHE A 326 -11.74 13.86 7.78
CA PHE A 326 -11.22 15.22 7.65
C PHE A 326 -12.15 16.14 8.43
N THR A 327 -11.86 16.33 9.72
CA THR A 327 -12.59 17.25 10.59
C THR A 327 -11.70 18.47 10.85
N PRO A 328 -12.19 19.70 10.57
CA PRO A 328 -11.46 20.93 10.89
C PRO A 328 -11.05 21.01 12.37
N ASP A 329 -11.85 20.41 13.25
CA ASP A 329 -11.57 20.35 14.70
C ASP A 329 -10.35 19.48 15.05
N ALA A 330 -10.03 18.46 14.25
CA ALA A 330 -8.83 17.66 14.44
C ALA A 330 -7.56 18.42 14.05
N VAL A 331 -7.65 19.33 13.06
CA VAL A 331 -6.56 20.27 12.70
C VAL A 331 -6.31 21.25 13.84
N LEU A 332 -7.36 21.69 14.54
CA LEU A 332 -7.30 22.62 15.67
C LEU A 332 -6.81 21.98 16.98
N LYS A 333 -7.08 20.69 17.21
CA LYS A 333 -6.68 19.95 18.42
C LYS A 333 -5.33 19.22 18.30
N GLY A 334 -4.85 18.92 17.10
CA GLY A 334 -3.54 18.31 16.84
C GLY A 334 -2.49 19.29 16.30
N ASP A 335 -1.36 18.77 15.80
CA ASP A 335 -0.28 19.55 15.16
C ASP A 335 -0.69 20.16 13.78
N GLY A 336 -1.98 20.12 13.43
CA GLY A 336 -2.53 20.60 12.16
C GLY A 336 -2.44 22.12 11.98
N ILE A 337 -2.48 22.89 13.08
CA ILE A 337 -2.17 24.32 13.06
C ILE A 337 -0.72 24.54 12.59
N GLY A 338 0.22 23.67 13.01
CA GLY A 338 1.61 23.71 12.58
C GLY A 338 1.78 23.38 11.09
N MET A 339 1.05 22.36 10.59
CA MET A 339 1.08 21.98 9.17
C MET A 339 0.48 23.07 8.26
N THR A 340 -0.60 23.71 8.68
CA THR A 340 -1.24 24.81 7.93
C THR A 340 -0.38 26.08 7.94
N LEU A 341 0.21 26.44 9.08
CA LEU A 341 1.15 27.57 9.19
C LEU A 341 2.43 27.35 8.37
N THR A 342 2.99 26.14 8.38
CA THR A 342 4.16 25.82 7.55
C THR A 342 3.82 25.81 6.07
N GLY A 343 2.70 25.21 5.66
CA GLY A 343 2.21 25.23 4.28
C GLY A 343 1.93 26.65 3.77
N MET A 344 1.17 27.45 4.52
CA MET A 344 0.94 28.87 4.18
C MET A 344 2.25 29.65 4.18
N GLY A 345 3.13 29.42 5.16
CA GLY A 345 4.44 30.05 5.25
C GLY A 345 5.28 29.85 4.00
N VAL A 346 5.37 28.61 3.49
CA VAL A 346 6.10 28.26 2.26
C VAL A 346 5.49 28.94 1.02
N VAL A 347 4.16 28.95 0.91
CA VAL A 347 3.47 29.60 -0.22
C VAL A 347 3.72 31.11 -0.22
N PHE A 348 3.52 31.77 0.93
CA PHE A 348 3.73 33.21 1.04
C PHE A 348 5.20 33.61 0.88
N THR A 349 6.15 32.85 1.44
CA THR A 349 7.59 33.12 1.20
C THR A 349 7.98 32.93 -0.26
N SER A 350 7.45 31.91 -0.93
CA SER A 350 7.69 31.71 -2.37
C SER A 350 7.16 32.87 -3.21
N LEU A 351 5.94 33.36 -2.90
CA LEU A 351 5.34 34.50 -3.57
C LEU A 351 6.10 35.81 -3.30
N ILE A 352 6.53 36.04 -2.06
CA ILE A 352 7.35 37.21 -1.68
C ILE A 352 8.68 37.16 -2.42
N LEU A 353 9.31 35.99 -2.53
CA LEU A 353 10.57 35.82 -3.23
C LEU A 353 10.43 36.09 -4.73
N LEU A 354 9.38 35.57 -5.37
CA LEU A 354 9.01 35.89 -6.76
C LEU A 354 8.77 37.40 -6.94
N TYR A 355 8.02 38.02 -6.03
CA TYR A 355 7.78 39.46 -6.06
C TYR A 355 9.07 40.27 -5.95
N ILE A 356 9.98 39.90 -5.03
CA ILE A 356 11.28 40.56 -4.87
C ILE A 356 12.12 40.42 -6.15
N ILE A 357 12.12 39.24 -6.78
CA ILE A 357 12.85 39.01 -8.04
C ILE A 357 12.32 39.92 -9.15
N PHE A 358 11.00 39.91 -9.39
CA PHE A 358 10.38 40.74 -10.43
C PHE A 358 10.52 42.24 -10.14
N SER A 359 10.35 42.65 -8.88
CA SER A 359 10.51 44.04 -8.47
C SER A 359 11.95 44.54 -8.62
N ASN A 360 12.96 43.67 -8.49
CA ASN A 360 14.37 44.00 -8.69
C ASN A 360 14.86 43.76 -10.13
N MET A 361 14.00 43.29 -11.03
CA MET A 361 14.35 42.96 -12.43
C MET A 361 14.98 44.15 -13.17
N LYS A 362 14.47 45.37 -12.97
CA LYS A 362 15.05 46.60 -13.53
C LYS A 362 16.49 46.83 -13.06
N ARG A 363 16.79 46.47 -11.82
CA ARG A 363 18.11 46.62 -11.20
C ARG A 363 19.07 45.51 -11.66
N VAL A 364 18.59 44.28 -11.83
CA VAL A 364 19.37 43.14 -12.36
C VAL A 364 19.75 43.35 -13.83
N ILE A 365 18.82 43.84 -14.65
CA ILE A 365 19.08 44.19 -16.05
C ILE A 365 20.10 45.34 -16.12
N ASN A 366 19.93 46.40 -15.33
CA ASN A 366 20.91 47.50 -15.27
C ASN A 366 22.28 47.07 -14.70
N PHE A 367 22.33 46.08 -13.81
CA PHE A 367 23.58 45.54 -13.29
C PHE A 367 24.37 44.80 -14.37
N ARG A 368 23.67 44.04 -15.23
CA ARG A 368 24.26 43.37 -16.40
C ARG A 368 24.78 44.39 -17.44
N PHE A 369 24.13 45.55 -17.58
CA PHE A 369 24.63 46.67 -18.41
C PHE A 369 25.81 47.42 -17.78
N ASN A 370 25.92 47.50 -16.46
CA ASN A 370 27.06 48.14 -15.79
C ASN A 370 28.34 47.29 -15.77
N PHE A 371 28.23 45.95 -15.84
CA PHE A 371 29.39 45.09 -16.07
C PHE A 371 30.00 45.30 -17.46
N GLY A 372 29.18 45.53 -18.50
CA GLY A 372 29.65 45.90 -19.84
C GLY A 372 30.21 47.33 -19.97
N LYS A 373 29.91 48.23 -19.02
CA LYS A 373 30.51 49.58 -18.99
C LYS A 373 31.91 49.61 -18.38
N LYS A 374 32.20 48.75 -17.40
CA LYS A 374 33.56 48.62 -16.85
C LYS A 374 34.56 48.07 -17.86
N GLU A 375 34.12 47.18 -18.76
CA GLU A 375 34.92 46.73 -19.91
C GLU A 375 35.16 47.85 -20.91
N LYS A 376 34.18 48.72 -21.17
CA LYS A 376 34.35 49.87 -22.08
C LYS A 376 35.31 50.94 -21.56
N GLU A 377 35.36 51.20 -20.25
CA GLU A 377 36.32 52.17 -19.68
C GLU A 377 37.75 51.61 -19.60
N ILE A 378 37.91 50.31 -19.33
CA ILE A 378 39.23 49.64 -19.35
C ILE A 378 39.76 49.50 -20.80
N ASN A 379 38.88 49.22 -21.77
CA ASN A 379 39.26 49.12 -23.18
C ASN A 379 39.49 50.49 -23.83
N ALA A 380 38.79 51.56 -23.43
CA ALA A 380 39.04 52.92 -23.95
C ALA A 380 40.38 53.50 -23.47
N ALA A 381 40.85 53.12 -22.26
CA ALA A 381 42.17 53.47 -21.77
C ALA A 381 43.28 52.67 -22.48
N LYS A 382 43.05 51.38 -22.79
CA LYS A 382 43.97 50.55 -23.58
C LYS A 382 44.04 50.94 -25.06
N LEU A 383 42.93 51.38 -25.67
CA LEU A 383 42.91 51.75 -27.10
C LEU A 383 43.75 53.01 -27.42
N LYS A 384 43.90 53.96 -26.48
CA LYS A 384 44.74 55.14 -26.68
C LYS A 384 46.24 54.84 -26.66
N GLU A 385 46.66 53.70 -26.11
CA GLU A 385 48.05 53.26 -26.11
C GLU A 385 48.42 52.40 -27.34
N ILE A 386 47.43 51.79 -28.01
CA ILE A 386 47.65 50.86 -29.13
C ILE A 386 47.70 51.57 -30.50
N GLU A 387 47.22 52.81 -30.61
CA GLU A 387 47.23 53.59 -31.88
C GLU A 387 48.63 53.99 -32.40
N LYS A 388 49.73 53.55 -31.76
CA LYS A 388 51.09 53.97 -32.14
C LYS A 388 51.96 52.94 -32.88
N GLU A 389 51.50 51.75 -33.25
CA GLU A 389 52.32 50.82 -34.06
C GLU A 389 51.52 50.12 -35.19
N GLU A 390 52.02 50.34 -36.41
CA GLU A 390 51.72 49.76 -37.74
C GLU A 390 50.31 49.89 -38.34
N VAL A 391 50.16 50.92 -39.18
CA VAL A 391 49.12 51.02 -40.20
C VAL A 391 49.44 50.04 -41.35
N MET A 392 48.75 48.90 -41.41
CA MET A 392 48.76 48.07 -42.62
C MET A 392 48.04 48.78 -43.77
N THR A 393 48.67 48.85 -44.94
CA THR A 393 48.14 49.55 -46.12
C THR A 393 46.89 48.86 -46.68
N GLY A 394 45.99 49.64 -47.28
CA GLY A 394 44.69 49.17 -47.77
C GLY A 394 44.77 48.04 -48.81
N GLU A 395 45.90 47.92 -49.51
CA GLU A 395 46.19 46.84 -50.46
C GLU A 395 46.31 45.48 -49.77
N VAL A 396 46.97 45.42 -48.60
CA VAL A 396 47.14 44.19 -47.83
C VAL A 396 45.78 43.72 -47.30
N ASN A 397 44.94 44.66 -46.85
CA ASN A 397 43.58 44.34 -46.39
C ASN A 397 42.68 43.88 -47.55
N ALA A 398 42.83 44.48 -48.74
CA ALA A 398 42.11 44.04 -49.93
C ALA A 398 42.54 42.63 -50.37
N ALA A 399 43.84 42.32 -50.33
CA ALA A 399 44.37 40.99 -50.65
C ALA A 399 43.88 39.93 -49.65
N ILE A 400 43.87 40.24 -48.34
CA ILE A 400 43.35 39.34 -47.30
C ILE A 400 41.84 39.13 -47.47
N ALA A 401 41.08 40.19 -47.75
CA ALA A 401 39.64 40.08 -47.99
C ALA A 401 39.31 39.26 -49.23
N ALA A 402 40.06 39.44 -50.33
CA ALA A 402 39.91 38.64 -51.54
C ALA A 402 40.26 37.17 -51.31
N ALA A 403 41.34 36.89 -50.56
CA ALA A 403 41.73 35.51 -50.21
C ALA A 403 40.66 34.80 -49.37
N LEU A 404 40.08 35.49 -48.38
CA LEU A 404 38.99 34.95 -47.57
C LEU A 404 37.70 34.73 -48.39
N PHE A 405 37.41 35.61 -49.35
CA PHE A 405 36.26 35.46 -50.24
C PHE A 405 36.38 34.22 -51.13
N PHE A 406 37.53 33.99 -51.76
CA PHE A 406 37.73 32.79 -52.58
C PHE A 406 37.73 31.50 -51.76
N LEU A 407 38.35 31.52 -50.57
CA LEU A 407 38.29 30.39 -49.63
C LEU A 407 36.83 30.07 -49.23
N SER A 408 36.00 31.09 -49.02
CA SER A 408 34.59 30.90 -48.68
C SER A 408 33.77 30.28 -49.81
N GLN A 409 34.12 30.56 -51.09
CA GLN A 409 33.45 29.95 -52.23
C GLN A 409 33.86 28.48 -52.44
N GLU A 410 35.13 28.14 -52.19
CA GLU A 410 35.61 26.75 -52.28
C GLU A 410 35.08 25.85 -51.15
N MET A 411 34.76 26.42 -49.98
CA MET A 411 34.23 25.67 -48.83
C MET A 411 32.71 25.45 -48.85
N HIS A 412 31.98 25.94 -49.86
CA HIS A 412 30.60 25.52 -50.04
C HIS A 412 30.57 24.07 -50.53
N ASP A 413 30.20 23.15 -49.62
CA ASP A 413 29.90 21.76 -49.95
C ASP A 413 28.99 21.70 -51.19
N THR A 414 29.40 20.94 -52.20
CA THR A 414 28.50 20.54 -53.28
C THR A 414 27.38 19.72 -52.66
N GLU A 415 26.20 20.32 -52.58
CA GLU A 415 25.03 19.65 -52.02
C GLU A 415 24.77 18.37 -52.83
N ASN A 416 24.99 17.20 -52.22
CA ASN A 416 24.66 15.93 -52.84
C ASN A 416 23.15 15.90 -53.13
N ALA A 417 22.76 16.07 -54.39
CA ALA A 417 21.37 16.01 -54.86
C ALA A 417 20.80 14.58 -54.90
N VAL A 418 21.15 13.75 -53.90
CA VAL A 418 20.60 12.40 -53.69
C VAL A 418 19.74 12.41 -52.44
N LEU A 419 18.47 12.74 -52.62
CA LEU A 419 17.42 12.64 -51.59
C LEU A 419 17.14 11.16 -51.28
N THR A 420 17.83 10.59 -50.30
CA THR A 420 17.53 9.23 -49.83
C THR A 420 16.34 9.27 -48.88
N ILE A 421 15.13 9.19 -49.42
CA ILE A 421 13.90 9.04 -48.62
C ILE A 421 13.89 7.61 -48.04
N LYS A 422 14.25 7.45 -46.77
CA LYS A 422 13.94 6.21 -46.03
C LYS A 422 12.43 6.14 -45.83
N ARG A 423 11.76 5.43 -46.74
CA ARG A 423 10.32 5.12 -46.67
C ARG A 423 10.08 4.20 -45.48
N ALA A 424 9.84 4.76 -44.30
CA ALA A 424 9.23 4.01 -43.21
C ALA A 424 7.82 3.64 -43.66
N SER A 425 7.59 2.37 -43.99
CA SER A 425 6.26 1.83 -44.22
C SER A 425 5.48 1.94 -42.90
N LYS A 426 4.76 3.05 -42.71
CA LYS A 426 3.64 3.09 -41.78
C LYS A 426 2.60 2.14 -42.37
N THR A 427 2.68 0.86 -42.00
CA THR A 427 1.63 -0.11 -42.29
C THR A 427 0.38 0.43 -41.62
N TYR A 428 -0.52 0.96 -42.42
CA TYR A 428 -1.78 1.51 -41.96
C TYR A 428 -2.56 0.36 -41.32
N SER A 429 -2.71 0.38 -39.99
CA SER A 429 -3.61 -0.56 -39.33
C SER A 429 -5.04 -0.15 -39.69
N PRO A 430 -5.85 -1.04 -40.28
CA PRO A 430 -7.23 -0.71 -40.67
C PRO A 430 -8.11 -0.39 -39.45
N TRP A 431 -7.65 -0.72 -38.24
CA TRP A 431 -8.42 -0.61 -37.00
C TRP A 431 -8.50 0.78 -36.37
N SER A 432 -7.74 1.79 -36.85
CA SER A 432 -7.85 3.18 -36.36
C SER A 432 -8.14 4.22 -37.43
N SER A 433 -8.54 3.78 -38.63
CA SER A 433 -8.84 4.71 -39.71
C SER A 433 -10.22 5.36 -39.54
N LYS A 434 -10.20 6.60 -39.04
CA LYS A 434 -11.38 7.48 -38.89
C LYS A 434 -12.19 7.71 -40.18
N LEU A 435 -11.68 7.27 -41.34
CA LEU A 435 -12.38 7.32 -42.63
C LEU A 435 -13.59 6.37 -42.72
N TYR A 436 -13.56 5.20 -42.05
CA TYR A 436 -14.70 4.26 -42.08
C TYR A 436 -15.75 4.53 -41.00
N GLY A 437 -15.51 5.48 -40.08
CA GLY A 437 -16.43 5.84 -39.00
C GLY A 437 -17.44 6.95 -39.36
N ILE A 438 -17.34 7.53 -40.56
CA ILE A 438 -18.28 8.56 -41.02
C ILE A 438 -19.48 7.85 -41.66
N ARG A 439 -20.59 7.80 -40.92
CA ARG A 439 -21.91 7.36 -41.42
C ARG A 439 -22.25 8.14 -42.69
N GLN A 440 -22.33 7.45 -43.83
CA GLN A 440 -22.99 8.01 -45.02
C GLN A 440 -24.50 7.98 -44.77
N ASN A 441 -25.14 9.15 -44.81
CA ASN A 441 -26.59 9.24 -44.70
C ASN A 441 -27.24 8.57 -45.92
N PRO A 442 -28.21 7.65 -45.73
CA PRO A 442 -28.89 6.98 -46.83
C PRO A 442 -29.80 7.94 -47.60
N ARG A 443 -29.85 7.78 -48.93
CA ARG A 443 -30.96 8.24 -49.78
C ARG A 443 -31.85 7.05 -50.12
#